data_AF-A0A6I1Q6X3-F1
#
_entry.id   AF-A0A6I1Q6X3-F1
#
_cell.length_a   1.000
_cell.length_b   1.000
_cell.length_c   1.000
_cell.angle_alpha   90.00
_cell.angle_beta   90.00
_cell.angle_gamma   90.00
#
_symmetry.space_group_name_H-M   'P 1'
#
loop_
_entity.id
_entity.type
_entity.pdbx_description
1 polymer ?
#
loop_
_entity_poly.entity_id
_entity_poly.type
_entity_poly.pdbx_seq_one_letter_code
_entity_poly.pdbx_strand_id
1 'polypeptide(L)' 'MEVIIYNCNRGDEIERFQLSPYKMEMFLEQMHCESQCDICDSGVLIELYYAGRLTVAKRTRFTDSLKRTLEASKAAFA' A
#
# COMPACT_ATOMS: atom_id res chain seq x y z
N MET A 1 9.32 8.15 -1.70
CA MET A 1 9.33 6.72 -1.36
C MET A 1 8.28 6.09 -2.25
N GLU A 2 8.57 4.98 -2.91
CA GLU A 2 7.62 4.38 -3.84
C GLU A 2 6.72 3.39 -3.09
N VAL A 3 5.43 3.40 -3.39
CA VAL A 3 4.47 2.40 -2.96
C VAL A 3 3.96 1.70 -4.20
N ILE A 4 3.97 0.38 -4.18
CA ILE A 4 3.46 -0.46 -5.26
C ILE A 4 2.40 -1.40 -4.66
N ILE A 5 1.27 -1.52 -5.34
CA ILE A 5 0.17 -2.38 -4.93
C ILE A 5 -0.03 -3.43 -6.01
N TYR A 6 -0.02 -4.70 -5.63
CA TYR A 6 -0.25 -5.83 -6.51
C TYR A 6 -1.52 -6.57 -6.13
N ASN A 7 -2.16 -7.18 -7.13
CA ASN A 7 -3.24 -8.14 -6.90
C ASN A 7 -2.67 -9.46 -6.38
N CYS A 8 -3.12 -9.94 -5.21
CA CYS A 8 -2.66 -11.21 -4.65
C CYS A 8 -2.93 -12.42 -5.55
N ASN A 9 -3.96 -12.36 -6.40
CA ASN A 9 -4.41 -13.49 -7.23
C ASN A 9 -3.66 -13.62 -8.57
N ARG A 10 -2.99 -12.58 -9.05
CA ARG A 10 -2.37 -12.59 -10.39
C ARG A 10 -0.96 -11.99 -10.46
N GLY A 11 -0.47 -11.37 -9.39
CA GLY A 11 0.83 -10.71 -9.38
C GLY A 11 0.88 -9.44 -10.26
N ASP A 12 -0.25 -9.04 -10.83
CA ASP A 12 -0.36 -7.82 -11.62
C ASP A 12 -0.25 -6.59 -10.72
N GLU A 13 0.57 -5.62 -11.14
CA GLU A 13 0.62 -4.30 -10.53
C GLU A 13 -0.73 -3.60 -10.76
N ILE A 14 -1.41 -3.28 -9.67
CA ILE A 14 -2.64 -2.49 -9.67
C ILE A 14 -2.28 -1.02 -9.74
N GLU A 15 -1.29 -0.60 -8.95
CA GLU A 15 -0.99 0.81 -8.79
C GLU A 15 0.42 1.08 -8.23
N ARG A 16 0.97 2.22 -8.61
CA ARG A 16 2.26 2.73 -8.14
C ARG A 16 2.22 4.24 -7.94
N PHE A 17 2.71 4.71 -6.81
CA PHE A 17 2.77 6.14 -6.51
C PHE A 17 3.91 6.49 -5.54
N GLN A 18 4.23 7.77 -5.44
CA GLN A 18 5.24 8.29 -4.52
C GLN A 18 4.59 8.86 -3.26
N LEU A 19 5.19 8.56 -2.11
CA LEU A 19 4.91 9.14 -0.80
C LEU A 19 6.06 10.01 -0.31
N SER A 20 5.73 11.10 0.38
CA SER A 20 6.70 11.89 1.12
C SER A 20 7.12 11.14 2.39
N PRO A 21 8.33 11.39 2.92
CA PRO A 21 8.80 10.73 4.14
C PRO A 21 7.84 10.92 5.33
N TYR A 22 7.26 12.10 5.51
CA TYR A 22 6.34 12.38 6.61
C TYR A 22 5.02 11.58 6.50
N LYS A 23 4.47 11.44 5.30
CA LYS A 23 3.24 10.65 5.09
C LYS A 23 3.46 9.15 5.17
N MET A 24 4.72 8.70 5.09
CA MET A 24 5.07 7.30 5.22
C MET A 24 4.71 6.76 6.60
N GLU A 25 5.06 7.49 7.67
CA GLU A 25 4.80 7.04 9.04
C GLU A 25 3.30 6.86 9.27
N MET A 26 2.50 7.86 8.86
CA MET A 26 1.03 7.77 8.93
C MET A 26 0.48 6.60 8.09
N PHE A 27 1.02 6.37 6.89
CA PHE A 27 0.60 5.26 6.03
C PHE A 27 0.95 3.90 6.66
N LEU A 28 2.14 3.76 7.23
CA LEU A 28 2.60 2.55 7.91
C LEU A 28 1.78 2.26 9.17
N GLU A 29 1.45 3.28 9.96
CA GLU A 29 0.58 3.13 11.14
C GLU A 29 -0.82 2.66 10.74
N GLN A 30 -1.43 3.26 9.72
CA GLN A 30 -2.75 2.85 9.23
C GLN A 30 -2.72 1.43 8.65
N MET A 31 -1.67 1.11 7.90
CA MET A 31 -1.43 -0.24 7.40
C MET A 31 -1.25 -1.23 8.55
N HIS A 32 -0.61 -0.85 9.67
CA HIS A 32 -0.42 -1.73 10.81
C HIS A 32 -1.74 -2.15 11.45
N CYS A 33 -2.73 -1.25 11.48
CA CYS A 33 -4.08 -1.52 11.98
C CYS A 33 -4.92 -2.45 11.10
N GLU A 34 -4.56 -2.63 9.82
CA GLU A 34 -5.30 -3.55 8.96
C GLU A 34 -4.88 -5.01 9.18
N SER A 35 -5.88 -5.88 9.37
CA SER A 35 -5.71 -7.31 9.57
C SER A 35 -5.01 -7.97 8.37
N GLN A 36 -4.06 -8.87 8.65
CA GLN A 36 -3.48 -9.74 7.62
C GLN A 36 -4.59 -10.56 6.96
N CYS A 37 -4.48 -10.72 5.64
CA CYS A 37 -5.41 -11.53 4.87
C CYS A 37 -4.72 -12.80 4.36
N ASP A 38 -5.23 -13.96 4.75
CA ASP A 38 -4.80 -15.26 4.24
C ASP A 38 -5.51 -15.67 2.94
N ILE A 39 -6.59 -14.96 2.57
CA ILE A 39 -7.45 -15.29 1.42
C ILE A 39 -7.21 -14.28 0.30
N CYS A 40 -6.80 -14.75 -0.88
CA CYS A 40 -6.34 -13.89 -1.96
C CYS A 40 -7.47 -13.27 -2.82
N ASP A 41 -8.74 -13.71 -2.68
CA ASP A 41 -9.88 -13.23 -3.48
C ASP A 41 -10.13 -11.72 -3.43
N SER A 42 -9.80 -11.08 -2.31
CA SER A 42 -9.87 -9.62 -2.12
C SER A 42 -8.56 -9.04 -1.55
N GLY A 43 -7.49 -9.84 -1.62
CA GLY A 43 -6.19 -9.50 -1.06
C GLY A 43 -5.38 -8.64 -2.03
N VAL A 44 -4.64 -7.69 -1.47
CA VAL A 44 -3.57 -6.97 -2.16
C VAL A 44 -2.25 -7.14 -1.42
N LEU A 45 -1.17 -7.16 -2.19
CA LEU A 45 0.18 -7.04 -1.67
C LEU A 45 0.63 -5.59 -1.84
N ILE A 46 0.95 -4.94 -0.74
CA ILE A 46 1.51 -3.59 -0.75
C ILE A 46 2.99 -3.68 -0.44
N GLU A 47 3.80 -3.17 -1.34
CA GLU A 47 5.25 -3.04 -1.23
C GLU A 47 5.64 -1.58 -1.12
N LEU A 48 6.58 -1.29 -0.23
CA LEU A 48 7.13 0.05 -0.02
C LEU A 48 8.64 0.01 -0.30
N TYR A 49 9.08 0.91 -1.15
CA TYR A 49 10.47 1.06 -1.54
C TYR A 49 11.03 2.42 -1.11
N TYR A 50 12.14 2.38 -0.40
CA TYR A 50 12.94 3.55 -0.07
C TYR A 50 14.26 3.51 -0.85
N ALA A 51 14.53 4.54 -1.66
CA ALA A 51 15.71 4.62 -2.52
C ALA A 51 15.93 3.33 -3.36
N GLY A 52 14.84 2.77 -3.90
CA GLY A 52 14.86 1.55 -4.73
C GLY A 52 15.03 0.24 -3.94
N ARG A 53 15.06 0.28 -2.61
CA ARG A 53 15.14 -0.91 -1.76
C ARG A 53 13.79 -1.19 -1.11
N LEU A 54 13.31 -2.42 -1.20
CA LEU A 54 12.11 -2.87 -0.51
C LEU A 54 12.32 -2.78 1.00
N THR A 55 11.49 -2.00 1.68
CA THR A 55 11.53 -1.82 3.15
C THR A 55 10.39 -2.54 3.84
N VAL A 56 9.21 -2.60 3.22
CA VAL A 56 8.02 -3.24 3.79
C VAL A 56 7.26 -3.95 2.67
N ALA A 57 6.80 -5.16 2.96
CA ALA A 57 5.87 -5.90 2.14
C ALA A 57 4.75 -6.45 3.04
N LYS A 58 3.49 -6.09 2.78
CA LYS A 58 2.35 -6.52 3.58
C LYS A 58 1.19 -6.95 2.69
N ARG A 59 0.65 -8.13 2.98
CA ARG A 59 -0.63 -8.59 2.43
C ARG A 59 -1.77 -8.10 3.32
N THR A 60 -2.73 -7.41 2.72
CA THR A 60 -3.95 -6.91 3.38
C THR A 60 -5.16 -7.11 2.48
N ARG A 61 -6.36 -6.86 2.99
CA ARG A 61 -7.57 -6.75 2.14
C ARG A 61 -7.62 -5.37 1.52
N PHE A 62 -8.05 -5.29 0.26
CA PHE A 62 -8.32 -3.99 -0.35
C PHE A 62 -9.65 -3.43 0.16
N THR A 63 -9.60 -2.75 1.31
CA THR A 63 -10.77 -2.16 1.94
C THR A 63 -11.06 -0.76 1.38
N ASP A 64 -12.31 -0.28 1.51
CA ASP A 64 -12.64 1.11 1.20
C ASP A 64 -11.87 2.11 2.09
N SER A 65 -11.51 1.70 3.31
CA SER A 65 -10.67 2.49 4.22
C SER A 65 -9.28 2.68 3.62
N LEU A 66 -8.63 1.59 3.22
CA LEU A 66 -7.33 1.61 2.55
C LEU A 66 -7.39 2.44 1.26
N LYS A 67 -8.44 2.26 0.45
CA LYS A 67 -8.63 3.05 -0.77
C LYS A 67 -8.69 4.55 -0.47
N ARG A 68 -9.43 4.99 0.55
CA ARG A 68 -9.49 6.42 0.94
C ARG A 68 -8.13 6.92 1.44
N THR A 69 -7.40 6.12 2.22
CA THR A 69 -6.04 6.44 2.67
C THR A 69 -5.09 6.62 1.48
N LEU A 70 -5.17 5.73 0.49
CA LEU A 70 -4.36 5.79 -0.73
C LEU A 70 -4.68 7.05 -1.53
N GLU A 71 -5.96 7.36 -1.74
CA GLU A 71 -6.40 8.59 -2.44
C GLU A 71 -5.96 9.87 -1.71
N ALA A 72 -6.14 9.95 -0.39
CA ALA A 72 -5.70 11.09 0.42
C ALA A 72 -4.16 11.26 0.42
N SER A 73 -3.45 10.14 0.26
CA SER A 73 -2.00 10.12 0.16
C SER A 73 -1.53 10.62 -1.21
N LYS A 74 -2.19 10.21 -2.30
CA LYS A 74 -1.91 10.63 -3.68
C LYS A 74 -2.25 12.09 -3.95
N ALA A 75 -3.41 12.56 -3.47
CA ALA A 75 -3.92 13.90 -3.79
C ALA A 75 -3.03 15.06 -3.34
N ALA A 76 -2.01 14.81 -2.50
CA ALA A 76 -1.06 15.82 -2.05
C ALA A 76 0.23 15.91 -2.89
N PHE A 77 0.30 15.19 -4.00
CA PHE A 77 1.39 15.26 -4.98
C PHE A 77 0.93 15.79 -6.36
N ALA A 78 -0.35 16.17 -6.49
CA ALA A 78 -0.90 16.83 -7.68
C ALA A 78 -0.73 18.36 -7.60
#